data_AF-A0A7Y4ZCZ2-F1
#
_entry.id   AF-A0A7Y4ZCZ2-F1
#
_cell.length_a   1.000
_cell.length_b   1.000
_cell.length_c   1.000
_cell.angle_alpha   90.00
_cell.angle_beta   90.00
_cell.angle_gamma   90.00
#
_symmetry.space_group_name_H-M   'P 1'
#
loop_
_entity.id
_entity.type
_entity.pdbx_description
1 polymer ?
#
loop_
_entity_poly.entity_id
_entity_poly.type
_entity_poly.pdbx_seq_one_letter_code
_entity_poly.pdbx_strand_id
1 'polypeptide(L)'
;DCLERDIAYVKKIKEKINSLANVHAYKEFNDRLDVDKILMQPSFALPEIITPSANAPTLPKSLYGTEAAMGKFESEIIDDFANLENIQWWHRNLSRGKGFRINGFINHYPDFIFRTKNGKTILIETKGDDRDNSDSEFKLKLGKLWEAKAGAEFKYMMVFENKPISGAERLSDAIRKLGQM
;
A
#
# COMPACT_ATOMS: atom_id res chain seq x y z
N ASP A 1 -40.51 -10.76 8.07
CA ASP A 1 -39.40 -10.36 8.96
C ASP A 1 -38.06 -11.10 8.73
N CYS A 2 -37.92 -12.43 8.97
CA CYS A 2 -36.64 -13.13 8.69
C CYS A 2 -36.33 -13.33 7.19
N LEU A 3 -37.37 -13.49 6.35
CA LEU A 3 -37.24 -13.67 4.90
C LEU A 3 -37.07 -12.34 4.13
N GLU A 4 -37.37 -11.20 4.74
CA GLU A 4 -37.29 -9.86 4.10
C GLU A 4 -35.92 -9.19 4.31
N ARG A 5 -35.10 -9.69 5.25
CA ARG A 5 -33.78 -9.13 5.62
C ARG A 5 -32.63 -10.11 5.37
N ASP A 6 -32.88 -11.19 4.64
CA ASP A 6 -31.95 -12.31 4.42
C ASP A 6 -30.56 -11.85 3.97
N ILE A 7 -30.49 -10.93 3.00
CA ILE A 7 -29.23 -10.39 2.46
C ILE A 7 -28.40 -9.66 3.54
N ALA A 8 -29.04 -8.92 4.44
CA ALA A 8 -28.34 -8.17 5.49
C ALA A 8 -27.76 -9.11 6.56
N TYR A 9 -28.47 -10.17 6.92
CA TYR A 9 -27.97 -11.20 7.84
C TYR A 9 -26.84 -12.02 7.22
N VAL A 10 -27.00 -12.46 5.98
CA VAL A 10 -25.95 -13.17 5.23
C VAL A 10 -24.68 -12.33 5.13
N LYS A 11 -24.81 -11.03 4.85
CA LYS A 11 -23.67 -10.09 4.83
C LYS A 11 -22.96 -10.04 6.18
N LYS A 12 -23.68 -9.80 7.28
CA LYS A 12 -23.09 -9.73 8.63
C LYS A 12 -22.41 -11.04 9.06
N ILE A 13 -23.02 -12.19 8.73
CA ILE A 13 -22.43 -13.50 9.03
C ILE A 13 -21.14 -13.69 8.24
N LYS A 14 -21.15 -13.39 6.93
CA LYS A 14 -19.94 -13.46 6.08
C LYS A 14 -18.84 -12.53 6.58
N GLU A 15 -19.17 -11.30 6.94
CA GLU A 15 -18.23 -10.34 7.53
C GLU A 15 -17.61 -10.88 8.82
N LYS A 16 -18.42 -11.49 9.70
CA LYS A 16 -17.92 -12.09 10.94
C LYS A 16 -17.00 -13.29 10.68
N ILE A 17 -17.38 -14.17 9.75
CA ILE A 17 -16.55 -15.32 9.35
C ILE A 17 -15.22 -14.83 8.79
N ASN A 18 -15.24 -13.87 7.86
CA ASN A 18 -14.04 -13.31 7.25
C ASN A 18 -13.15 -12.62 8.30
N SER A 19 -13.74 -11.88 9.23
CA SER A 19 -12.99 -11.26 10.34
C SER A 19 -12.27 -12.31 11.19
N LEU A 20 -12.95 -13.39 11.59
CA LEU A 20 -12.34 -14.48 12.36
C LEU A 20 -11.24 -15.21 11.56
N ALA A 21 -11.50 -15.48 10.27
CA ALA A 21 -10.54 -16.11 9.38
C ALA A 21 -9.28 -15.24 9.20
N ASN A 22 -9.43 -13.92 9.03
CA ASN A 22 -8.31 -12.99 8.90
C ASN A 22 -7.46 -12.91 10.18
N VAL A 23 -8.11 -12.90 11.37
CA VAL A 23 -7.39 -12.92 12.66
C VAL A 23 -6.60 -14.22 12.80
N HIS A 24 -7.18 -15.36 12.46
CA HIS A 24 -6.49 -16.65 12.50
C HIS A 24 -5.33 -16.71 11.49
N ALA A 25 -5.57 -16.30 10.24
CA ALA A 25 -4.55 -16.26 9.19
C ALA A 25 -3.38 -15.33 9.57
N TYR A 26 -3.68 -14.17 10.16
CA TYR A 26 -2.66 -13.27 10.69
C TYR A 26 -1.79 -13.96 11.73
N LYS A 27 -2.39 -14.63 12.72
CA LYS A 27 -1.64 -15.36 13.76
C LYS A 27 -0.76 -16.45 13.15
N GLU A 28 -1.35 -17.35 12.36
CA GLU A 28 -0.64 -18.49 11.76
C GLU A 28 0.50 -18.04 10.83
N PHE A 29 0.30 -16.95 10.09
CA PHE A 29 1.32 -16.38 9.24
C PHE A 29 2.53 -15.89 10.06
N ASN A 30 2.30 -15.16 11.15
CA ASN A 30 3.39 -14.69 12.02
C ASN A 30 4.08 -15.88 12.71
N ASP A 31 3.33 -16.82 13.28
CA ASP A 31 3.89 -18.01 13.92
C ASP A 31 4.81 -18.79 12.95
N ARG A 32 4.43 -18.90 11.67
CA ARG A 32 5.25 -19.55 10.63
C ARG A 32 6.43 -18.70 10.17
N LEU A 33 6.30 -17.38 10.17
CA LEU A 33 7.39 -16.47 9.84
C LEU A 33 8.46 -16.46 10.94
N ASP A 34 8.06 -16.60 12.21
CA ASP A 34 8.97 -16.60 13.36
C ASP A 34 9.80 -17.88 13.47
N VAL A 35 9.29 -18.99 12.93
CA VAL A 35 10.02 -20.28 12.85
C VAL A 35 10.62 -20.54 11.46
N ASP A 36 10.79 -19.49 10.66
CA ASP A 36 11.41 -19.52 9.33
C ASP A 36 10.77 -20.51 8.33
N LYS A 37 9.51 -20.90 8.55
CA LYS A 37 8.72 -21.69 7.58
C LYS A 37 8.24 -20.84 6.41
N ILE A 38 8.15 -19.52 6.60
CA ILE A 38 7.89 -18.54 5.55
C ILE A 38 9.13 -17.67 5.45
N LEU A 39 9.65 -17.51 4.23
CA LEU A 39 10.87 -16.74 3.97
C LEU A 39 10.58 -15.59 3.01
N MET A 40 11.24 -14.46 3.24
CA MET A 40 11.21 -13.33 2.31
C MET A 40 12.03 -13.67 1.05
N GLN A 41 11.47 -13.37 -0.12
CA GLN A 41 12.15 -13.58 -1.41
C GLN A 41 11.84 -12.42 -2.38
N PRO A 42 12.81 -11.98 -3.18
CA PRO A 42 12.55 -11.08 -4.30
C PRO A 42 11.60 -11.76 -5.30
N SER A 43 10.51 -11.09 -5.67
CA SER A 43 9.45 -11.72 -6.48
C SER A 43 8.84 -10.82 -7.56
N PHE A 44 9.38 -9.63 -7.78
CA PHE A 44 8.79 -8.66 -8.70
C PHE A 44 9.86 -7.81 -9.37
N ALA A 45 9.68 -7.60 -10.67
CA ALA A 45 10.43 -6.66 -11.47
C ALA A 45 9.45 -5.67 -12.09
N LEU A 46 9.81 -4.38 -12.10
CA LEU A 46 9.05 -3.37 -12.81
C LEU A 46 9.10 -3.68 -14.31
N PRO A 47 7.97 -3.68 -15.02
CA PRO A 47 7.96 -3.95 -16.46
C PRO A 47 8.71 -2.85 -17.21
N GLU A 48 9.27 -3.14 -18.38
CA GLU A 48 9.90 -2.11 -19.22
C GLU A 48 8.87 -1.11 -19.77
N ILE A 49 7.63 -1.57 -20.00
CA ILE A 49 6.54 -0.78 -20.57
C ILE A 49 5.26 -1.06 -19.78
N ILE A 50 4.49 -0.01 -19.50
CA ILE A 50 3.12 -0.12 -18.99
C ILE A 50 2.11 0.33 -20.04
N THR A 51 0.90 -0.23 -19.97
CA THR A 51 -0.25 0.19 -20.80
C THR A 51 -1.43 0.51 -19.89
N PRO A 52 -1.49 1.73 -19.34
CA PRO A 52 -2.63 2.19 -18.56
C PRO A 52 -3.91 2.21 -19.39
N SER A 53 -5.05 1.95 -18.76
CA SER A 53 -6.37 2.12 -19.40
C SER A 53 -6.79 3.60 -19.49
N ALA A 54 -6.26 4.41 -18.58
CA ALA A 54 -6.43 5.86 -18.54
C ALA A 54 -5.13 6.48 -18.03
N ASN A 55 -4.82 7.66 -18.52
CA ASN A 55 -3.53 8.32 -18.29
C ASN A 55 -3.64 9.36 -17.18
N ALA A 56 -2.62 9.44 -16.33
CA ALA A 56 -2.44 10.56 -15.41
C ALA A 56 -2.03 11.83 -16.16
N PRO A 57 -2.25 13.01 -15.56
CA PRO A 57 -1.60 14.23 -16.01
C PRO A 57 -0.08 14.08 -16.01
N THR A 58 0.61 14.85 -16.86
CA THR A 58 2.08 14.89 -16.87
C THR A 58 2.58 15.50 -15.57
N LEU A 59 3.18 14.67 -14.72
CA LEU A 59 3.79 15.07 -13.46
C LEU A 59 5.31 14.79 -13.54
N PRO A 60 6.15 15.62 -12.89
CA PRO A 60 7.59 15.43 -12.93
C PRO A 60 8.00 14.10 -12.26
N LYS A 61 9.16 13.58 -12.68
CA LYS A 61 9.79 12.37 -12.10
C LYS A 61 8.92 11.11 -12.14
N SER A 62 7.96 11.00 -13.06
CA SER A 62 7.32 9.72 -13.33
C SER A 62 8.36 8.72 -13.88
N LEU A 63 8.26 7.45 -13.49
CA LEU A 63 9.14 6.40 -13.99
C LEU A 63 8.82 6.09 -15.45
N TYR A 64 7.53 5.97 -15.76
CA TYR A 64 7.07 5.75 -17.12
C TYR A 64 6.69 7.07 -17.79
N GLY A 65 6.79 7.11 -19.14
CA GLY A 65 6.43 8.29 -19.91
C GLY A 65 4.97 8.73 -19.69
N THR A 66 4.08 7.78 -19.43
CA THR A 66 2.70 8.04 -19.02
C THR A 66 2.28 7.08 -17.92
N GLU A 67 1.98 7.62 -16.75
CA GLU A 67 1.50 6.86 -15.59
C GLU A 67 -0.02 6.63 -15.66
N ALA A 68 -0.51 5.67 -14.88
CA ALA A 68 -1.95 5.40 -14.82
C ALA A 68 -2.72 6.50 -14.07
N ALA A 69 -3.95 6.79 -14.52
CA ALA A 69 -4.81 7.82 -13.95
C ALA A 69 -5.05 7.61 -12.45
N MET A 70 -5.11 8.72 -11.71
CA MET A 70 -5.18 8.74 -10.25
C MET A 70 -6.23 9.72 -9.73
N GLY A 71 -6.65 9.52 -8.48
CA GLY A 71 -7.59 10.41 -7.82
C GLY A 71 -6.97 11.78 -7.47
N LYS A 72 -7.81 12.71 -7.00
CA LYS A 72 -7.37 14.05 -6.62
C LYS A 72 -6.35 14.03 -5.47
N PHE A 73 -6.70 13.38 -4.36
CA PHE A 73 -5.81 13.26 -3.18
C PHE A 73 -4.50 12.55 -3.53
N GLU A 74 -4.57 11.49 -4.33
CA GLU A 74 -3.41 10.80 -4.86
C GLU A 74 -2.50 11.74 -5.68
N SER A 75 -3.09 12.59 -6.53
CA SER A 75 -2.34 13.58 -7.32
C SER A 75 -1.63 14.62 -6.45
N GLU A 76 -2.28 15.09 -5.38
CA GLU A 76 -1.70 16.04 -4.42
C GLU A 76 -0.49 15.42 -3.70
N ILE A 77 -0.60 14.16 -3.26
CA ILE A 77 0.52 13.43 -2.66
C ILE A 77 1.69 13.30 -3.65
N ILE A 78 1.41 12.94 -4.90
CA ILE A 78 2.45 12.81 -5.91
C ILE A 78 3.14 14.16 -6.15
N ASP A 79 2.38 15.26 -6.25
CA ASP A 79 2.98 16.58 -6.45
C ASP A 79 3.90 16.96 -5.28
N ASP A 80 3.43 16.80 -4.04
CA ASP A 80 4.25 17.07 -2.84
C ASP A 80 5.52 16.21 -2.80
N PHE A 81 5.41 14.92 -3.12
CA PHE A 81 6.53 13.98 -2.99
C PHE A 81 7.49 14.10 -4.16
N ALA A 82 6.99 14.25 -5.39
CA ALA A 82 7.81 14.41 -6.58
C ALA A 82 8.62 15.71 -6.56
N ASN A 83 8.16 16.74 -5.85
CA ASN A 83 8.91 17.98 -5.68
C ASN A 83 10.08 17.86 -4.68
N LEU A 84 10.17 16.78 -3.90
CA LEU A 84 11.31 16.54 -3.01
C LEU A 84 12.59 16.27 -3.80
N GLU A 85 13.68 16.98 -3.48
CA GLU A 85 14.94 16.89 -4.22
C GLU A 85 15.57 15.50 -4.20
N ASN A 86 15.38 14.73 -3.13
CA ASN A 86 15.95 13.40 -2.95
C ASN A 86 15.18 12.30 -3.70
N ILE A 87 14.00 12.58 -4.23
CA ILE A 87 13.25 11.62 -5.06
C ILE A 87 13.83 11.59 -6.47
N GLN A 88 14.14 10.37 -6.93
CA GLN A 88 14.63 10.07 -8.28
C GLN A 88 13.47 9.85 -9.24
N TRP A 89 12.54 8.96 -8.88
CA TRP A 89 11.33 8.69 -9.65
C TRP A 89 10.23 8.13 -8.76
N TRP A 90 9.00 8.18 -9.26
CA TRP A 90 7.84 7.52 -8.68
C TRP A 90 7.06 6.75 -9.75
N HIS A 91 6.31 5.74 -9.33
CA HIS A 91 5.45 4.94 -10.19
C HIS A 91 4.12 4.67 -9.47
N ARG A 92 3.00 4.80 -10.20
CA ARG A 92 1.70 4.33 -9.71
C ARG A 92 1.63 2.82 -9.86
N ASN A 93 1.61 2.13 -8.73
CA ASN A 93 1.55 0.69 -8.73
C ASN A 93 0.25 0.20 -9.37
N LEU A 94 0.36 -0.75 -10.29
CA LEU A 94 -0.79 -1.28 -11.00
C LEU A 94 -1.58 -2.26 -10.12
N SER A 95 -2.81 -2.53 -10.52
CA SER A 95 -3.69 -3.44 -9.78
C SER A 95 -3.29 -4.92 -9.96
N ARG A 96 -4.11 -5.81 -9.37
CA ARG A 96 -3.92 -7.26 -9.37
C ARG A 96 -3.58 -7.80 -10.77
N GLY A 97 -2.47 -8.55 -10.82
CA GLY A 97 -1.99 -9.20 -12.04
C GLY A 97 -0.95 -8.38 -12.81
N LYS A 98 -0.78 -7.09 -12.49
CA LYS A 98 0.21 -6.22 -13.16
C LYS A 98 1.17 -5.54 -12.19
N GLY A 99 0.70 -5.11 -11.01
CA GLY A 99 1.54 -4.40 -10.05
C GLY A 99 2.17 -5.29 -8.99
N PHE A 100 3.06 -4.65 -8.23
CA PHE A 100 3.69 -5.21 -7.05
C PHE A 100 2.64 -5.49 -5.97
N ARG A 101 2.83 -6.58 -5.24
CA ARG A 101 2.05 -6.88 -4.03
C ARG A 101 2.94 -7.31 -2.90
N ILE A 102 2.60 -6.88 -1.70
CA ILE A 102 3.08 -7.51 -0.48
C ILE A 102 2.21 -8.74 -0.25
N ASN A 103 2.84 -9.92 -0.34
CA ASN A 103 2.18 -11.20 -0.15
C ASN A 103 2.34 -11.64 1.31
N GLY A 104 1.23 -11.86 2.00
CA GLY A 104 1.20 -12.45 3.35
C GLY A 104 -0.14 -13.09 3.65
N PHE A 105 -0.60 -12.95 4.91
CA PHE A 105 -1.94 -13.41 5.31
C PHE A 105 -3.09 -12.71 4.57
N ILE A 106 -2.80 -11.57 3.93
CA ILE A 106 -3.61 -10.95 2.88
C ILE A 106 -2.69 -10.55 1.71
N ASN A 107 -3.28 -10.23 0.55
CA ASN A 107 -2.54 -9.56 -0.52
C ASN A 107 -2.75 -8.05 -0.40
N HIS A 108 -1.66 -7.31 -0.18
CA HIS A 108 -1.69 -5.85 -0.14
C HIS A 108 -1.02 -5.25 -1.37
N TYR A 109 -1.70 -4.31 -2.02
CA TYR A 109 -1.22 -3.60 -3.21
C TYR A 109 -1.07 -2.12 -2.83
N PRO A 110 0.13 -1.67 -2.46
CA PRO A 110 0.39 -0.25 -2.18
C PRO A 110 0.05 0.60 -3.41
N ASP A 111 -0.42 1.82 -3.23
CA ASP A 111 -0.79 2.70 -4.34
C ASP A 111 0.42 3.15 -5.17
N PHE A 112 1.57 3.43 -4.52
CA PHE A 112 2.74 3.99 -5.19
C PHE A 112 4.05 3.35 -4.77
N ILE A 113 5.02 3.42 -5.69
CA ILE A 113 6.41 3.02 -5.49
C ILE A 113 7.28 4.23 -5.79
N PHE A 114 8.09 4.63 -4.82
CA PHE A 114 9.06 5.73 -4.95
C PHE A 114 10.47 5.19 -4.89
N ARG A 115 11.37 5.85 -5.61
CA ARG A 115 12.82 5.62 -5.53
C ARG A 115 13.50 6.92 -5.18
N THR A 116 14.34 6.87 -4.16
CA THR A 116 15.23 7.98 -3.78
C THR A 116 16.54 7.90 -4.57
N LYS A 117 17.23 9.05 -4.68
CA LYS A 117 18.52 9.17 -5.35
C LYS A 117 19.63 8.34 -4.69
N ASN A 118 19.52 8.04 -3.39
CA ASN A 118 20.48 7.21 -2.68
C ASN A 118 20.15 5.70 -2.73
N GLY A 119 19.07 5.31 -3.42
CA GLY A 119 18.79 3.90 -3.68
C GLY A 119 17.76 3.24 -2.76
N LYS A 120 17.05 3.99 -1.91
CA LYS A 120 15.91 3.44 -1.16
C LYS A 120 14.65 3.35 -2.00
N THR A 121 13.95 2.22 -1.90
CA THR A 121 12.61 2.00 -2.47
C THR A 121 11.55 2.13 -1.39
N ILE A 122 10.53 2.94 -1.65
CA ILE A 122 9.52 3.28 -0.66
C ILE A 122 8.14 2.97 -1.23
N LEU A 123 7.39 2.14 -0.50
CA LEU A 123 6.01 1.81 -0.83
C LEU A 123 5.08 2.73 -0.05
N ILE A 124 4.18 3.40 -0.76
CA ILE A 124 3.20 4.32 -0.18
C ILE A 124 1.80 3.77 -0.42
N GLU A 125 1.05 3.62 0.66
CA GLU A 125 -0.41 3.42 0.63
C GLU A 125 -1.08 4.73 1.06
N THR A 126 -2.05 5.20 0.30
CA THR A 126 -2.77 6.45 0.56
C THR A 126 -4.18 6.19 1.11
N LYS A 127 -4.60 7.01 2.07
CA LYS A 127 -5.92 6.95 2.71
C LYS A 127 -6.56 8.33 2.74
N GLY A 128 -7.56 8.52 1.88
CA GLY A 128 -8.46 9.67 1.93
C GLY A 128 -9.53 9.50 3.02
N ASP A 129 -10.11 10.63 3.43
CA ASP A 129 -10.99 10.69 4.61
C ASP A 129 -12.34 9.95 4.46
N ASP A 130 -12.77 9.63 3.23
CA ASP A 130 -14.09 9.05 2.94
C ASP A 130 -14.15 7.50 3.07
N ARG A 131 -13.05 6.83 3.44
CA ARG A 131 -12.97 5.36 3.43
C ARG A 131 -13.12 4.75 4.83
N ASP A 132 -13.91 3.68 4.94
CA ASP A 132 -13.96 2.82 6.12
C ASP A 132 -12.58 2.22 6.38
N ASN A 133 -12.00 2.55 7.54
CA ASN A 133 -10.61 2.24 7.89
C ASN A 133 -10.42 0.84 8.51
N SER A 134 -11.47 0.01 8.60
CA SER A 134 -11.40 -1.31 9.24
C SER A 134 -10.43 -2.29 8.55
N ASP A 135 -10.24 -2.20 7.23
CA ASP A 135 -9.25 -3.01 6.49
C ASP A 135 -7.82 -2.42 6.52
N SER A 136 -7.67 -1.16 6.96
CA SER A 136 -6.38 -0.46 6.96
C SER A 136 -5.41 -1.03 8.00
N GLU A 137 -5.89 -1.57 9.13
CA GLU A 137 -5.00 -2.10 10.17
C GLU A 137 -4.20 -3.32 9.71
N PHE A 138 -4.84 -4.28 9.05
CA PHE A 138 -4.14 -5.47 8.57
C PHE A 138 -3.16 -5.14 7.44
N LYS A 139 -3.53 -4.23 6.54
CA LYS A 139 -2.63 -3.71 5.49
C LYS A 139 -1.42 -3.01 6.09
N LEU A 140 -1.63 -2.18 7.11
CA LEU A 140 -0.54 -1.51 7.82
C LEU A 140 0.39 -2.51 8.50
N LYS A 141 -0.16 -3.48 9.23
CA LYS A 141 0.62 -4.54 9.89
C LYS A 141 1.45 -5.33 8.88
N LEU A 142 0.85 -5.73 7.76
CA LEU A 142 1.56 -6.46 6.71
C LEU A 142 2.65 -5.61 6.05
N GLY A 143 2.36 -4.34 5.76
CA GLY A 143 3.34 -3.42 5.18
C GLY A 143 4.54 -3.16 6.09
N LYS A 144 4.31 -2.97 7.40
CA LYS A 144 5.37 -2.82 8.40
C LYS A 144 6.18 -4.10 8.60
N LEU A 145 5.53 -5.26 8.60
CA LEU A 145 6.22 -6.54 8.66
C LEU A 145 7.10 -6.78 7.44
N TRP A 146 6.60 -6.42 6.25
CA TRP A 146 7.38 -6.46 5.02
C TRP A 146 8.59 -5.53 5.08
N GLU A 147 8.42 -4.28 5.52
CA GLU A 147 9.53 -3.33 5.72
C GLU A 147 10.61 -3.90 6.65
N ALA A 148 10.20 -4.50 7.78
CA ALA A 148 11.12 -5.10 8.74
C ALA A 148 11.91 -6.30 8.16
N LYS A 149 11.30 -7.09 7.27
CA LYS A 149 11.92 -8.30 6.69
C LYS A 149 12.62 -8.06 5.35
N ALA A 150 12.25 -7.02 4.60
CA ALA A 150 12.82 -6.71 3.29
C ALA A 150 14.21 -6.05 3.37
N GLY A 151 14.54 -5.42 4.50
CA GLY A 151 15.85 -4.81 4.77
C GLY A 151 15.86 -3.30 4.65
N ALA A 152 17.00 -2.68 4.96
CA ALA A 152 17.13 -1.23 5.18
C ALA A 152 16.86 -0.34 3.93
N GLU A 153 16.93 -0.95 2.75
CA GLU A 153 16.70 -0.28 1.46
C GLU A 153 15.22 -0.18 1.09
N PHE A 154 14.35 -0.85 1.85
CA PHE A 154 12.92 -0.87 1.62
C PHE A 154 12.18 -0.21 2.78
N LYS A 155 11.25 0.67 2.44
CA LYS A 155 10.39 1.37 3.42
C LYS A 155 8.93 1.25 3.04
N TYR A 156 8.07 1.25 4.04
CA TYR A 156 6.61 1.24 3.86
C TYR A 156 5.96 2.34 4.69
N MET A 157 5.09 3.13 4.05
CA MET A 157 4.32 4.17 4.73
C MET A 157 2.86 4.07 4.31
N MET A 158 1.96 4.11 5.29
CA MET A 158 0.55 4.35 5.05
C MET A 158 0.28 5.82 5.42
N VAL A 159 -0.19 6.59 4.45
CA VAL A 159 -0.30 8.04 4.54
C VAL A 159 -1.77 8.43 4.52
N PHE A 160 -2.21 9.08 5.58
CA PHE A 160 -3.55 9.62 5.73
C PHE A 160 -3.55 11.11 5.43
N GLU A 161 -4.65 11.58 4.86
CA GLU A 161 -4.93 13.01 4.73
C GLU A 161 -4.98 13.67 6.12
N ASN A 162 -5.90 13.20 6.99
CA ASN A 162 -6.12 13.83 8.29
C ASN A 162 -6.03 12.91 9.51
N LYS A 163 -6.66 11.73 9.47
CA LYS A 163 -6.86 10.89 10.67
C LYS A 163 -6.06 9.58 10.61
N PRO A 164 -4.73 9.61 10.83
CA PRO A 164 -3.93 8.40 10.81
C PRO A 164 -4.31 7.45 11.94
N ILE A 165 -4.35 6.15 11.62
CA ILE A 165 -4.36 5.09 12.62
C ILE A 165 -2.96 4.95 13.25
N SER A 166 -2.87 4.32 14.42
CA SER A 166 -1.59 4.10 15.10
C SER A 166 -0.59 3.37 14.21
N GLY A 167 0.60 3.97 14.04
CA GLY A 167 1.68 3.44 13.18
C GLY A 167 1.63 3.89 11.71
N ALA A 168 0.57 4.60 11.31
CA ALA A 168 0.50 5.30 10.04
C ALA A 168 0.98 6.75 10.18
N GLU A 169 1.14 7.42 9.04
CA GLU A 169 1.66 8.78 8.95
C GLU A 169 0.56 9.74 8.50
N ARG A 170 0.60 10.97 9.00
CA ARG A 170 -0.09 12.08 8.36
C ARG A 170 0.74 12.55 7.15
N LEU A 171 0.09 13.07 6.12
CA LEU A 171 0.76 13.57 4.91
C LEU A 171 1.96 14.48 5.22
N SER A 172 1.79 15.47 6.10
CA SER A 172 2.86 16.39 6.51
C SER A 172 4.08 15.69 7.13
N ASP A 173 3.86 14.66 7.94
CA ASP A 173 4.94 13.88 8.56
C ASP A 173 5.62 12.97 7.55
N ALA A 174 4.86 12.41 6.62
CA ALA A 174 5.38 11.59 5.55
C ALA A 174 6.34 12.38 4.65
N ILE A 175 5.95 13.59 4.21
CA ILE A 175 6.79 14.49 3.41
C ILE A 175 8.09 14.80 4.13
N ARG A 176 8.00 15.19 5.41
CA ARG A 176 9.19 15.53 6.22
C ARG A 176 10.14 14.36 6.36
N LYS A 177 9.63 13.15 6.65
CA LYS A 177 10.44 11.94 6.78
C LYS A 177 11.09 11.57 5.45
N LEU A 178 10.32 11.61 4.36
CA LEU A 178 10.80 11.31 3.02
C LEU A 178 11.92 12.26 2.59
N GLY A 179 11.80 13.56 2.84
CA GLY A 179 12.85 14.53 2.50
C GLY A 179 14.18 14.30 3.24
N GLN A 180 14.20 13.52 4.32
CA GLN A 180 15.39 13.18 5.11
C GLN A 180 16.01 11.83 4.73
N MET A 181 15.31 11.02 3.93
CA MET A 181 15.77 9.70 3.50
C MET A 181 16.73 9.78 2.34
#